data_AF-A0A7Y5RE73-F1
#
_entry.id   AF-A0A7Y5RE73-F1
#
_cell.length_a   1.000
_cell.length_b   1.000
_cell.length_c   1.000
_cell.angle_alpha   90.00
_cell.angle_beta   90.00
_cell.angle_gamma   90.00
#
_symmetry.space_group_name_H-M   'P 1'
#
loop_
_entity.id
_entity.type
_entity.pdbx_description
1 polymer ?
#
loop_
_entity_poly.entity_id
_entity_poly.type
_entity_poly.pdbx_seq_one_letter_code
_entity_poly.pdbx_strand_id
1 'polypeptide(L)' 'MRLDRRRLPFAGHVASNAVMIRKLKSGEFRIYSRHADKKTGKRKNLGTFSSREAAEKHERAIQYFKHH' A
#
# COMPACT_ATOMS: atom_id res chain seq x y z
N MET A 1 -39.66 10.76 11.33
CA MET A 1 -38.29 10.57 11.84
C MET A 1 -37.52 9.69 10.84
N ARG A 2 -36.76 10.30 9.90
CA ARG A 2 -35.98 9.55 8.90
C ARG A 2 -34.72 9.03 9.59
N LEU A 3 -34.59 7.71 9.72
CA LEU A 3 -33.35 7.09 10.18
C LEU A 3 -32.24 7.41 9.19
N ASP A 4 -31.25 8.13 9.69
CA ASP A 4 -30.09 8.61 8.96
C ASP A 4 -29.28 7.42 8.42
N ARG A 5 -29.42 7.16 7.12
CA ARG A 5 -28.63 6.17 6.40
C ARG A 5 -27.26 6.79 6.10
N ARG A 6 -26.24 6.29 6.80
CA ARG A 6 -24.85 6.02 6.35
C ARG A 6 -23.77 6.70 7.20
N ARG A 7 -23.32 5.97 8.22
CA ARG A 7 -21.88 5.85 8.52
C ARG A 7 -21.61 4.40 8.90
N LEU A 8 -21.22 3.61 7.90
CA LEU A 8 -20.56 2.34 8.20
C LEU A 8 -19.22 2.69 8.87
N PRO A 9 -18.89 2.11 10.04
CA PRO A 9 -17.57 2.28 10.62
C PRO A 9 -16.53 1.74 9.65
N PHE A 10 -15.42 2.46 9.51
CA PHE A 10 -14.26 2.12 8.69
C PHE A 10 -13.74 0.72 9.05
N ALA A 11 -14.33 -0.32 8.44
CA ALA A 11 -13.79 -1.66 8.42
C ALA A 11 -12.57 -1.65 7.49
N GLY A 12 -11.38 -1.91 8.03
CA GLY A 12 -10.19 -2.08 7.20
C GLY A 12 -8.83 -2.01 7.87
N HIS A 13 -8.71 -2.23 9.19
CA HIS A 13 -7.42 -2.59 9.78
C HIS A 13 -7.31 -4.12 9.87
N VAL A 14 -7.14 -4.77 8.72
CA VAL A 14 -6.42 -6.03 8.68
C VAL A 14 -5.14 -5.72 7.93
N ALA A 15 -4.11 -5.35 8.69
CA ALA A 15 -2.76 -5.28 8.17
C ALA A 15 -2.31 -6.71 7.88
N SER A 16 -2.75 -7.25 6.75
CA SER A 16 -2.08 -8.40 6.18
C SER A 16 -0.65 -7.96 5.91
N ASN A 17 0.29 -8.59 6.61
CA ASN A 17 1.75 -8.52 6.40
C ASN A 17 2.18 -9.00 4.99
N ALA A 18 1.26 -9.02 4.03
CA ALA A 18 1.39 -9.66 2.74
C ALA A 18 1.37 -8.59 1.64
N VAL A 19 2.59 -8.37 1.11
CA VAL A 19 2.86 -7.97 -0.28
C VAL A 19 2.68 -6.47 -0.59
N MET A 20 3.66 -5.66 -0.21
CA MET A 20 3.80 -4.27 -0.68
C MET A 20 4.03 -4.18 -2.21
N ILE A 21 4.51 -5.25 -2.87
CA ILE A 21 4.87 -5.27 -4.29
C ILE A 21 3.79 -5.97 -5.12
N ARG A 22 3.09 -5.26 -6.00
CA ARG A 22 2.06 -5.80 -6.89
C ARG A 22 2.55 -5.83 -8.35
N LYS A 23 2.38 -6.96 -9.04
CA LYS A 23 2.57 -7.05 -10.49
C LYS A 23 1.38 -6.42 -11.24
N LEU A 24 1.66 -5.57 -12.21
CA LEU A 24 0.70 -4.94 -13.11
C LEU A 24 0.45 -5.81 -14.34
N LYS A 25 -0.67 -5.54 -15.03
CA LYS A 25 -0.98 -6.18 -16.32
C LYS A 25 0.08 -5.86 -17.40
N SER A 26 0.77 -4.72 -17.26
CA SER A 26 1.90 -4.33 -18.12
C SER A 26 3.17 -5.16 -17.89
N GLY A 27 3.21 -6.00 -16.84
CA GLY A 27 4.41 -6.77 -16.47
C GLY A 27 5.30 -6.07 -15.44
N GLU A 28 5.08 -4.78 -15.20
CA GLU A 28 5.80 -4.00 -14.19
C GLU A 28 5.38 -4.34 -12.76
N PHE A 29 6.20 -3.95 -11.80
CA PHE A 29 6.05 -4.19 -10.37
C PHE A 29 5.90 -2.86 -9.64
N ARG A 30 4.77 -2.64 -8.97
CA ARG A 30 4.49 -1.42 -8.21
C ARG A 30 4.60 -1.68 -6.72
N ILE A 31 5.26 -0.77 -6.01
CA ILE A 31 5.36 -0.81 -4.54
C ILE A 31 4.35 0.14 -3.94
N TYR A 32 3.57 -0.35 -2.96
CA TYR A 32 2.65 0.46 -2.17
C TYR A 32 3.16 0.65 -0.75
N SER A 33 2.76 1.76 -0.11
CA SER A 33 2.98 1.96 1.32
C SER A 33 2.27 0.89 2.15
N ARG A 34 2.93 0.44 3.23
CA ARG A 34 2.37 -0.53 4.18
C ARG A 34 1.05 -0.01 4.76
N HIS A 35 1.07 1.23 5.23
CA HIS A 35 -0.09 1.90 5.79
C HIS A 35 -0.80 2.74 4.73
N ALA A 36 -2.12 2.72 4.79
CA ALA A 36 -2.95 3.67 4.06
C ALA A 36 -2.86 5.06 4.68
N ASP A 37 -3.04 6.08 3.87
CA ASP A 37 -3.18 7.45 4.33
C ASP A 37 -4.43 7.58 5.20
N LYS A 38 -4.29 8.17 6.40
CA LYS A 38 -5.39 8.31 7.37
C LYS A 38 -6.53 9.20 6.87
N LYS A 39 -6.23 10.15 5.97
CA LYS A 39 -7.23 11.10 5.43
C LYS A 39 -7.97 10.53 4.23
N THR A 40 -7.26 9.85 3.33
CA THR A 40 -7.84 9.38 2.06
C THR A 40 -8.13 7.88 2.01
N GLY A 41 -7.62 7.09 2.97
CA GLY A 41 -7.74 5.63 2.99
C GLY A 41 -6.93 4.93 1.89
N LYS A 42 -6.13 5.66 1.10
CA LYS A 42 -5.37 5.12 -0.03
C LYS A 42 -3.93 4.85 0.35
N ARG A 43 -3.37 3.74 -0.16
CA ARG A 43 -1.93 3.48 -0.08
C ARG A 43 -1.19 4.32 -1.13
N LYS A 44 -0.03 4.84 -0.76
CA LYS A 44 0.81 5.65 -1.64
C LYS A 44 1.61 4.73 -2.56
N ASN A 45 1.78 5.13 -3.82
CA ASN A 45 2.72 4.49 -4.73
C ASN A 45 4.13 4.94 -4.36
N LEU A 46 5.02 4.00 -4.03
CA LEU A 46 6.41 4.23 -3.65
C LEU A 46 7.41 3.97 -4.79
N GLY A 47 6.92 3.55 -5.95
CA GLY A 47 7.73 3.31 -7.14
C GLY A 47 7.11 2.24 -8.04
N THR A 48 7.40 2.32 -9.33
CA THR A 48 7.05 1.28 -10.31
C THR A 48 8.34 0.83 -11.00
N PHE A 49 8.57 -0.48 -11.06
CA PHE A 49 9.82 -1.09 -11.50
C PHE A 49 9.55 -2.10 -12.61
N SER A 50 10.43 -2.20 -13.59
CA SER A 50 10.31 -3.18 -14.68
C SER A 50 10.61 -4.62 -14.23
N SER A 51 11.38 -4.80 -13.15
CA SER A 51 11.77 -6.11 -12.61
C SER A 51 11.38 -6.26 -11.14
N ARG A 52 11.12 -7.50 -10.74
CA ARG A 52 10.83 -7.89 -9.35
C ARG A 52 12.02 -7.62 -8.44
N GLU A 53 13.24 -7.93 -8.90
CA GLU A 53 14.46 -7.74 -8.10
C GLU A 53 14.71 -6.27 -7.77
N ALA A 54 14.46 -5.37 -8.74
CA ALA A 54 14.58 -3.94 -8.54
C ALA A 54 13.57 -3.44 -7.49
N ALA A 55 12.34 -3.96 -7.54
CA ALA A 55 11.33 -3.65 -6.54
C ALA A 55 11.72 -4.17 -5.14
N GLU A 56 12.28 -5.37 -5.02
CA GLU A 56 12.71 -5.95 -3.75
C GLU A 56 13.90 -5.19 -3.14
N LYS A 57 14.89 -4.79 -3.95
CA LYS A 57 15.99 -3.93 -3.49
C LYS A 57 15.48 -2.58 -2.96
N HIS A 58 14.53 -1.98 -3.67
CA HIS A 58 13.93 -0.71 -3.25
C HIS A 58 13.11 -0.86 -1.97
N GLU A 59 12.40 -1.97 -1.79
CA GLU A 59 11.66 -2.28 -0.57
C GLU A 59 12.59 -2.38 0.65
N ARG A 60 13.71 -3.10 0.51
CA ARG A 60 14.74 -3.18 1.56
C ARG A 60 15.32 -1.81 1.89
N ALA A 61 15.62 -1.00 0.89
CA ALA A 61 16.10 0.37 1.08
C ALA A 61 15.07 1.22 1.84
N ILE A 62 13.78 1.15 1.47
CA ILE A 62 12.70 1.85 2.16
C ILE A 62 12.62 1.45 3.63
N GLN A 63 12.78 0.16 3.97
CA GLN A 63 12.79 -0.25 5.38
C GLN A 63 14.02 0.31 6.10
N TYR A 64 15.20 0.20 5.50
CA TYR A 64 16.44 0.68 6.09
C TYR A 64 16.36 2.17 6.48
N PHE A 65 15.84 3.01 5.58
CA PHE A 65 15.68 4.45 5.81
C PHE A 65 14.53 4.82 6.77
N LYS A 66 13.63 3.90 7.12
CA LYS A 66 12.57 4.15 8.12
C LYS A 66 12.97 3.79 9.54
N HIS A 67 14.05 3.04 9.69
CA HIS A 67 14.56 2.59 10.99
C HIS A 67 15.72 3.45 11.52
N HIS A 68 16.13 4.48 10.76
CA HIS A 68 17.07 5.53 11.15
C HIS A 68 16.36 6.88 11.10
#